data_AF-A0A960QSK7-F1
#
_entry.id   AF-A0A960QSK7-F1
#
_cell.length_a   1.000
_cell.length_b   1.000
_cell.length_c   1.000
_cell.angle_alpha   90.00
_cell.angle_beta   90.00
_cell.angle_gamma   90.00
#
_symmetry.space_group_name_H-M   'P 1'
#
loop_
_entity.id
_entity.type
_entity.pdbx_description
1 polymer ?
#
loop_
_entity_poly.entity_id
_entity_poly.type
_entity_poly.pdbx_seq_one_letter_code
_entity_poly.pdbx_strand_id
1 'polypeptide(L)'
;MRLIGKLDGISQLLPDKDFFLLMFVRKEAASSSQIEGTQATLIDAIESDISPDLPHAKDVEDIVFYIRALNHGLECFKTIPLSVRMIREIHEKLMKGARSTQHATPGEFRFSQN
;
A
#
# COMPACT_ATOMS: atom_id res chain seq x y z
N MET A 1 11.84 20.36 8.09
CA MET A 1 13.22 19.93 7.71
C MET A 1 13.97 19.17 8.81
N ARG A 2 14.06 19.63 10.07
CA ARG A 2 14.88 18.99 11.13
C ARG A 2 14.61 17.48 11.34
N LEU A 3 13.35 17.06 11.42
CA LEU A 3 13.01 15.64 11.66
C LEU A 3 13.33 14.76 10.46
N ILE A 4 13.16 15.27 9.24
CA ILE A 4 13.50 14.56 8.00
C ILE A 4 15.01 14.37 7.89
N GLY A 5 15.80 15.42 8.19
CA GLY A 5 17.26 15.30 8.23
C GLY A 5 17.76 14.33 9.31
N LYS A 6 17.08 14.29 10.48
CA LYS A 6 17.40 13.30 11.52
C LYS A 6 17.08 11.87 11.07
N LEU A 7 15.94 11.66 10.39
CA LEU A 7 15.57 10.36 9.84
C LEU A 7 16.58 9.91 8.78
N ASP A 8 16.96 10.80 7.86
CA ASP A 8 17.95 10.52 6.82
C ASP A 8 19.29 10.10 7.43
N GLY A 9 19.80 10.87 8.39
CA GLY A 9 21.04 10.56 9.10
C GLY A 9 21.00 9.24 9.87
N ILE A 10 19.92 8.95 10.60
CA ILE A 10 19.78 7.67 11.33
C ILE A 10 19.64 6.49 10.36
N SER A 11 18.98 6.68 9.20
CA SER A 11 18.80 5.61 8.21
C SER A 11 20.11 5.08 7.63
N GLN A 12 21.19 5.88 7.67
CA GLN A 12 22.53 5.47 7.24
C GLN A 12 23.18 4.46 8.20
N LEU A 13 22.69 4.36 9.44
CA LEU A 13 23.19 3.41 10.45
C LEU A 13 22.43 2.08 10.44
N LEU A 14 21.42 1.95 9.57
CA LEU A 14 20.65 0.71 9.48
C LEU A 14 21.49 -0.38 8.80
N PRO A 15 21.51 -1.61 9.35
CA PRO A 15 22.24 -2.72 8.74
C PRO A 15 21.63 -3.13 7.39
N ASP A 16 20.31 -2.99 7.24
CA ASP A 16 19.58 -3.21 6.00
C ASP A 16 18.46 -2.16 5.89
N LYS A 17 18.68 -1.16 5.02
CA LYS A 17 17.73 -0.07 4.78
C LYS A 17 16.52 -0.54 3.98
N ASP A 18 16.71 -1.48 3.07
CA ASP A 18 15.64 -1.96 2.18
C ASP A 18 14.65 -2.81 2.97
N PHE A 19 15.13 -3.68 3.85
CA PHE A 19 14.27 -4.43 4.77
C PHE A 19 13.52 -3.50 5.74
N PHE A 20 14.19 -2.48 6.27
CA PHE A 20 13.52 -1.48 7.12
C PHE A 20 12.39 -0.77 6.36
N LEU A 21 12.66 -0.29 5.14
CA LEU A 21 11.66 0.37 4.30
C LEU A 21 10.49 -0.57 3.96
N LEU A 22 10.79 -1.82 3.59
CA LEU A 22 9.78 -2.85 3.34
C LEU A 22 8.84 -3.02 4.56
N MET A 23 9.41 -3.14 5.76
CA MET A 23 8.64 -3.27 6.98
C MET A 23 7.80 -2.03 7.30
N PHE A 24 8.34 -0.84 7.03
CA PHE A 24 7.60 0.42 7.19
C PHE A 24 6.44 0.54 6.21
N VAL A 25 6.64 0.17 4.94
CA VAL A 25 5.59 0.13 3.92
C VAL A 25 4.48 -0.83 4.33
N ARG A 26 4.81 -2.05 4.78
CA ARG A 26 3.80 -3.00 5.29
C ARG A 26 3.03 -2.45 6.49
N LYS A 27 3.73 -1.79 7.42
CA LYS A 27 3.10 -1.18 8.61
C LYS A 27 2.10 -0.09 8.21
N GLU A 28 2.51 0.80 7.31
CA GLU A 28 1.68 1.89 6.82
C GLU A 28 0.46 1.36 6.04
N ALA A 29 0.68 0.40 5.14
CA ALA A 29 -0.39 -0.29 4.41
C ALA A 29 -1.40 -0.93 5.37
N ALA A 30 -0.95 -1.66 6.39
CA ALA A 30 -1.83 -2.24 7.40
C ALA A 30 -2.66 -1.18 8.14
N SER A 31 -2.02 -0.09 8.58
CA SER A 31 -2.72 1.02 9.27
C SER A 31 -3.73 1.72 8.36
N SER A 32 -3.39 1.93 7.08
CA SER A 32 -4.25 2.56 6.08
C SER A 32 -5.46 1.68 5.76
N SER A 33 -5.23 0.40 5.47
CA SER A 33 -6.29 -0.59 5.22
C SER A 33 -7.22 -0.77 6.43
N GLN A 34 -6.73 -0.61 7.67
CA GLN A 34 -7.55 -0.67 8.88
C GLN A 34 -8.54 0.51 8.99
N ILE A 35 -8.16 1.71 8.52
CA ILE A 35 -9.08 2.86 8.44
C ILE A 35 -10.26 2.54 7.53
N GLU A 36 -10.01 1.79 6.45
CA GLU A 36 -11.02 1.31 5.50
C GLU A 36 -11.78 0.06 6.00
N GLY A 37 -11.55 -0.38 7.24
CA GLY A 37 -12.28 -1.46 7.89
C GLY A 37 -11.68 -2.86 7.73
N THR A 38 -10.45 -2.98 7.24
CA THR A 38 -9.67 -4.23 7.26
C THR A 38 -9.37 -4.65 8.70
N GLN A 39 -9.49 -5.94 8.99
CA GLN A 39 -9.12 -6.49 10.31
C GLN A 39 -7.74 -7.15 10.31
N ALA A 40 -7.15 -7.37 9.13
CA ALA A 40 -5.79 -7.85 9.00
C ALA A 40 -4.77 -6.86 9.62
N THR A 41 -3.69 -7.43 10.12
CA THR A 41 -2.61 -6.75 10.83
C THR A 41 -1.31 -6.80 10.01
N LEU A 42 -0.29 -6.09 10.49
CA LEU A 42 1.07 -6.22 9.95
C LEU A 42 1.59 -7.66 10.02
N ILE A 43 1.27 -8.40 11.09
CA ILE A 43 1.74 -9.77 11.25
C ILE A 43 1.13 -10.68 10.18
N ASP A 44 -0.17 -10.55 9.95
CA ASP A 44 -0.86 -11.31 8.90
C ASP A 44 -0.25 -11.06 7.51
N ALA A 45 0.14 -9.81 7.23
CA ALA A 45 0.81 -9.45 5.97
C ALA A 45 2.25 -9.99 5.86
N ILE A 46 2.95 -10.21 6.98
CA ILE A 46 4.27 -10.86 6.97
C ILE A 46 4.10 -12.37 6.77
N GLU A 47 3.14 -12.98 7.47
CA GLU A 47 2.85 -14.40 7.38
C GLU A 47 2.41 -14.81 5.97
N SER A 48 1.62 -13.96 5.30
CA SER A 48 1.16 -14.21 3.93
C SER A 48 2.27 -14.27 2.89
N ASP A 49 3.35 -13.52 3.08
CA ASP A 49 4.52 -13.57 2.20
C ASP A 49 5.40 -14.81 2.45
N ILE A 50 5.41 -15.34 3.67
CA ILE A 50 6.23 -16.50 4.05
C ILE A 50 5.55 -17.81 3.67
N SER A 51 4.23 -17.90 3.84
CA SER A 51 3.46 -19.13 3.64
C SER A 51 2.24 -18.90 2.76
N PRO A 52 2.41 -18.51 1.49
CA PRO A 52 1.31 -18.09 0.61
C PRO A 52 0.22 -19.17 0.42
N ASP A 53 0.58 -20.45 0.53
CA ASP A 53 -0.34 -21.58 0.35
C ASP A 53 -1.21 -21.90 1.58
N LEU A 54 -0.95 -21.25 2.73
CA LEU A 54 -1.75 -21.43 3.94
C LEU A 54 -2.95 -20.46 3.96
N PRO A 55 -4.04 -20.80 4.68
CA PRO A 55 -5.10 -19.85 4.95
C PRO A 55 -4.58 -18.65 5.74
N HIS A 56 -4.80 -17.44 5.24
CA HIS A 56 -4.41 -16.19 5.90
C HIS A 56 -5.59 -15.52 6.58
N ALA A 57 -5.29 -14.50 7.40
CA ALA A 57 -6.31 -13.65 7.98
C ALA A 57 -7.20 -13.06 6.88
N LYS A 58 -8.50 -13.01 7.19
CA LYS A 58 -9.49 -12.44 6.29
C LYS A 58 -9.09 -10.99 5.95
N ASP A 59 -9.05 -10.67 4.66
CA ASP A 59 -8.79 -9.34 4.11
C ASP A 59 -7.30 -8.90 4.10
N VAL A 60 -6.35 -9.83 4.31
CA VAL A 60 -4.91 -9.54 4.17
C VAL A 60 -4.55 -9.06 2.77
N GLU A 61 -5.33 -9.47 1.76
CA GLU A 61 -5.16 -9.09 0.37
C GLU A 61 -5.27 -7.58 0.17
N ASP A 62 -6.07 -6.87 0.98
CA ASP A 62 -6.19 -5.41 0.89
C ASP A 62 -4.85 -4.71 1.21
N ILE A 63 -4.08 -5.25 2.16
CA ILE A 63 -2.72 -4.77 2.47
C ILE A 63 -1.79 -5.07 1.30
N VAL A 64 -1.90 -6.26 0.70
CA VAL A 64 -1.10 -6.66 -0.47
C VAL A 64 -1.40 -5.79 -1.68
N PHE A 65 -2.67 -5.49 -1.96
CA PHE A 65 -3.07 -4.60 -3.05
C PHE A 65 -2.59 -3.17 -2.83
N TYR A 66 -2.61 -2.69 -1.58
CA TYR A 66 -2.04 -1.39 -1.22
C TYR A 66 -0.55 -1.32 -1.58
N ILE A 67 0.24 -2.29 -1.13
CA ILE A 67 1.69 -2.33 -1.39
C ILE A 67 1.96 -2.42 -2.90
N ARG A 68 1.19 -3.24 -3.62
CA ARG A 68 1.29 -3.36 -5.08
C ARG A 68 0.98 -2.03 -5.78
N ALA A 69 -0.07 -1.33 -5.36
CA ALA A 69 -0.46 -0.04 -5.93
C ALA A 69 0.60 1.04 -5.65
N LEU A 70 1.15 1.08 -4.44
CA LEU A 70 2.24 1.99 -4.07
C LEU A 70 3.48 1.75 -4.95
N ASN A 71 3.93 0.51 -5.05
CA ASN A 71 5.10 0.15 -5.86
C ASN A 71 4.89 0.46 -7.34
N HIS A 72 3.68 0.22 -7.86
CA HIS A 72 3.30 0.62 -9.22
C HIS A 72 3.40 2.14 -9.39
N GLY A 73 2.88 2.92 -8.44
CA GLY A 73 2.99 4.37 -8.45
C GLY A 73 4.43 4.88 -8.43
N LEU A 74 5.30 4.28 -7.61
CA LEU A 74 6.73 4.63 -7.57
C LEU A 74 7.43 4.35 -8.90
N GLU A 75 7.07 3.27 -9.60
CA GLU A 75 7.61 2.97 -10.92
C GLU A 75 7.10 3.95 -11.98
N CYS A 76 5.79 4.22 -11.99
CA CYS A 76 5.19 5.22 -12.87
C CYS A 76 5.87 6.58 -12.72
N PHE A 77 6.14 7.01 -11.48
CA PHE A 77 6.73 8.33 -11.19
C PHE A 77 8.06 8.58 -11.90
N LYS A 78 8.82 7.53 -12.25
CA LYS A 78 10.08 7.65 -12.98
C LYS A 78 9.91 8.14 -14.42
N THR A 79 8.72 7.96 -15.00
CA THR A 79 8.44 8.23 -16.42
C THR A 79 7.29 9.21 -16.64
N ILE A 80 6.38 9.36 -15.66
CA ILE A 80 5.21 10.23 -15.77
C ILE A 80 5.13 11.16 -14.56
N PRO A 81 4.82 12.46 -14.76
CA PRO A 81 4.66 13.40 -13.66
C PRO A 81 3.41 13.06 -12.84
N LEU A 82 3.42 13.49 -11.58
CA LEU A 82 2.23 13.42 -10.72
C LEU A 82 1.06 14.13 -11.41
N SER A 83 0.04 13.34 -11.73
CA SER A 83 -1.09 13.79 -12.54
C SER A 83 -2.33 12.97 -12.19
N VAL A 84 -3.50 13.49 -12.55
CA VAL A 84 -4.77 12.77 -12.39
C VAL A 84 -4.75 11.42 -13.09
N ARG A 85 -4.09 11.31 -14.25
CA ARG A 85 -3.90 10.03 -14.94
C ARG A 85 -3.16 9.02 -14.06
N MET A 86 -2.04 9.42 -13.47
CA MET A 86 -1.25 8.57 -12.58
C MET A 86 -2.04 8.17 -11.33
N ILE A 87 -2.75 9.12 -10.71
CA ILE A 87 -3.58 8.84 -9.53
C ILE A 87 -4.67 7.81 -9.84
N ARG A 88 -5.35 7.96 -10.99
CA ARG A 88 -6.36 7.00 -11.46
C ARG A 88 -5.76 5.62 -11.72
N GLU A 89 -4.58 5.54 -12.32
CA GLU A 89 -3.90 4.27 -12.56
C GLU A 89 -3.53 3.54 -11.25
N ILE A 90 -2.98 4.27 -10.27
CA ILE A 90 -2.70 3.72 -8.92
C ILE A 90 -4.00 3.28 -8.25
N HIS A 91 -5.05 4.09 -8.32
CA HIS A 91 -6.36 3.77 -7.76
C HIS A 91 -6.96 2.51 -8.38
N GLU A 92 -6.81 2.30 -9.69
CA GLU A 92 -7.22 1.06 -10.34
C GLU A 92 -6.51 -0.15 -9.75
N LYS A 93 -5.18 -0.08 -9.59
CA LYS A 93 -4.38 -1.16 -8.99
C LYS A 93 -4.76 -1.44 -7.54
N LEU A 94 -5.06 -0.39 -6.77
CA LEU A 94 -5.49 -0.50 -5.38
C LEU A 94 -6.83 -1.22 -5.27
N MET A 95 -7.78 -0.91 -6.16
CA MET A 95 -9.15 -1.40 -6.07
C MET A 95 -9.37 -2.74 -6.77
N LYS A 96 -8.53 -3.12 -7.74
CA LYS A 96 -8.71 -4.34 -8.54
C LYS A 96 -8.38 -5.58 -7.72
N GLY A 97 -9.42 -6.30 -7.29
CA GLY A 97 -9.32 -7.51 -6.48
C GLY A 97 -9.44 -7.26 -4.98
N ALA A 98 -9.37 -6.00 -4.54
CA ALA A 98 -9.71 -5.60 -3.17
C ALA A 98 -11.18 -5.89 -2.89
N ARG A 99 -11.54 -5.97 -1.61
CA ARG A 99 -12.94 -6.11 -1.21
C ARG A 99 -13.77 -5.03 -1.91
N SER A 100 -14.66 -5.47 -2.81
CA SER A 100 -15.52 -4.54 -3.54
C SER A 100 -16.50 -3.92 -2.57
N THR A 101 -16.27 -2.65 -2.22
CA THR A 101 -17.32 -1.82 -1.64
C THR A 101 -18.42 -1.63 -2.69
N GLN A 102 -19.66 -1.51 -2.25
CA GLN A 102 -20.76 -1.19 -3.16
C GLN A 102 -20.40 0.10 -3.91
N HIS A 103 -20.45 0.06 -5.25
CA HIS A 103 -20.12 1.17 -6.15
C HIS A 103 -18.64 1.53 -6.30
N ALA A 104 -17.71 0.59 -6.12
CA ALA A 104 -16.31 0.81 -6.50
C ALA A 104 -16.19 1.12 -8.00
N THR A 105 -15.51 2.22 -8.34
CA THR A 105 -15.16 2.60 -9.72
C THR A 105 -13.64 2.64 -9.88
N PRO A 106 -12.96 1.47 -9.97
CA PRO A 106 -11.50 1.40 -10.08
C PRO A 106 -10.99 2.30 -11.20
N GLY A 107 -10.02 3.15 -10.88
CA GLY A 107 -9.43 4.08 -11.83
C GLY A 107 -10.33 5.18 -12.39
N GLU A 108 -11.53 5.37 -11.84
CA GLU A 108 -12.45 6.43 -12.26
C GLU A 108 -12.82 7.34 -11.09
N PHE A 109 -13.16 8.59 -11.40
CA PHE A 109 -13.83 9.46 -10.43
C PHE A 109 -15.26 9.00 -10.21
N ARG A 110 -15.77 9.20 -9.00
CA ARG A 110 -17.16 8.90 -8.68
C ARG A 110 -18.08 9.86 -9.45
N PHE A 111 -19.15 9.32 -10.01
CA PHE A 111 -20.16 10.08 -10.75
C PHE A 111 -21.42 10.40 -9.92
N SER A 112 -21.51 9.88 -8.70
CA SER A 112 -22.62 10.10 -7.77
C SER A 112 -22.11 10.54 -6.39
N GLN A 113 -22.92 11.35 -5.70
CA GLN A 113 -22.71 11.70 -4.29
C GLN A 113 -23.31 10.64 -3.36
N ASN A 114 -22.76 10.53 -2.15
CA ASN A 114 -23.30 9.74 -1.05
C ASN A 114 -24.53 10.40 -0.43
#